data_AF-A0AAU2GZL2-F1
#
_entry.id   AF-A0AAU2GZL2-F1
#
_cell.length_a   1.000
_cell.length_b   1.000
_cell.length_c   1.000
_cell.angle_alpha   90.00
_cell.angle_beta   90.00
_cell.angle_gamma   90.00
#
_symmetry.space_group_name_H-M   'P 1'
#
loop_
_entity.id
_entity.type
_entity.pdbx_description
1 polymer ?
#
loop_
_entity_poly.entity_id
_entity_poly.type
_entity_poly.pdbx_seq_one_letter_code
_entity_poly.pdbx_strand_id
1 'polypeptide(L)' 'MPHQASSPEHRTTTTERGSFAHARCTCGWTGPARRSRDRARTDAEQHESAD' A
#
# COMPACT_ATOMS: atom_id res chain seq x y z
N MET A 1 -11.95 -3.06 -27.08
CA MET A 1 -11.44 -4.15 -26.22
C MET A 1 -11.14 -3.56 -24.86
N PRO A 2 -11.85 -3.86 -23.77
CA PRO A 2 -11.36 -3.50 -22.44
C PRO A 2 -10.26 -4.50 -22.10
N HIS A 3 -9.03 -4.02 -21.99
CA HIS A 3 -7.91 -4.74 -21.39
C HIS A 3 -8.16 -4.79 -19.88
N GLN A 4 -8.86 -5.84 -19.48
CA GLN A 4 -8.95 -6.30 -18.10
C GLN A 4 -7.54 -6.80 -17.74
N ALA A 5 -6.81 -5.97 -17.00
CA ALA A 5 -5.48 -6.29 -16.50
C ALA A 5 -5.59 -7.55 -15.63
N SER A 6 -5.02 -8.64 -16.13
CA SER A 6 -5.08 -9.97 -15.55
C SER A 6 -4.05 -10.14 -14.43
N SER A 7 -4.19 -9.37 -13.35
CA SER A 7 -3.58 -9.62 -12.05
C SER A 7 -4.38 -8.83 -11.01
N PRO A 8 -4.56 -9.30 -9.76
CA PRO A 8 -4.88 -8.36 -8.70
C PRO A 8 -3.68 -7.40 -8.62
N GLU A 9 -3.75 -6.24 -9.28
CA GLU A 9 -2.72 -5.24 -9.14
C GLU A 9 -2.84 -4.70 -7.71
N HIS A 10 -2.09 -5.30 -6.78
CA HIS A 10 -1.99 -4.88 -5.38
C HIS A 10 -1.30 -3.51 -5.34
N ARG A 11 -2.03 -2.47 -5.73
CA ARG A 11 -1.50 -1.11 -5.77
C ARG A 11 -1.49 -0.55 -4.36
N THR A 12 -0.30 -0.48 -3.80
CA THR A 12 -0.13 0.11 -2.48
C THR A 12 0.06 1.63 -2.57
N THR A 13 -0.58 2.34 -1.66
CA THR A 13 -0.55 3.80 -1.57
C THR A 13 -0.30 4.19 -0.12
N THR A 14 0.57 5.16 0.09
CA THR A 14 0.85 5.67 1.43
C THR A 14 0.07 6.97 1.64
N THR A 15 -0.79 7.00 2.65
CA THR A 15 -1.50 8.23 3.06
C THR A 15 -0.92 8.78 4.34
N GLU A 16 -0.97 10.10 4.47
CA GLU A 16 -0.36 10.82 5.58
C GLU A 16 -1.42 11.54 6.41
N ARG A 17 -1.38 11.34 7.73
CA ARG A 17 -2.31 11.91 8.69
C ARG A 17 -1.49 12.56 9.81
N GLY A 18 -1.15 13.84 9.63
CA GLY A 18 -0.29 14.57 10.57
C GLY A 18 1.12 14.00 10.60
N SER A 19 1.56 13.52 11.77
CA SER A 19 2.88 12.88 11.98
C SER A 19 2.89 11.36 11.75
N PHE A 20 1.78 10.79 11.27
CA PHE A 20 1.65 9.35 11.01
C PHE A 20 1.42 9.09 9.53
N ALA A 21 2.11 8.07 9.00
CA ALA A 21 1.92 7.52 7.68
C ALA A 21 1.26 6.14 7.77
N HIS A 22 0.32 5.87 6.87
CA HIS A 22 -0.41 4.62 6.79
C HIS A 22 -0.31 4.08 5.36
N ALA A 23 0.05 2.81 5.22
CA ALA A 23 -0.03 2.11 3.94
C ALA A 23 -1.48 1.63 3.72
N ARG A 24 -1.97 1.71 2.49
CA ARG A 24 -3.25 1.14 2.08
C ARG A 24 -3.12 0.52 0.71
N CYS A 25 -3.64 -0.69 0.56
CA CYS A 25 -3.72 -1.41 -0.68
C CYS A 25 -5.13 -1.26 -1.28
N THR A 26 -5.22 -1.21 -2.61
CA THR A 26 -6.48 -1.29 -3.34
C THR A 26 -7.23 -2.62 -3.11
N CYS A 27 -6.53 -3.67 -2.67
CA CYS A 27 -7.08 -4.95 -2.23
C CYS A 27 -7.86 -4.89 -0.90
N GLY A 28 -7.82 -3.76 -0.18
CA GLY A 28 -8.51 -3.56 1.09
C GLY A 28 -7.60 -3.70 2.32
N TRP A 29 -6.35 -4.13 2.15
CA TRP A 29 -5.38 -4.16 3.23
C TRP A 29 -4.98 -2.75 3.66
N THR A 30 -4.82 -2.54 4.97
CA THR A 30 -4.35 -1.28 5.54
C THR A 30 -3.24 -1.60 6.54
N GLY A 31 -2.06 -1.05 6.29
CA GLY A 31 -0.90 -1.20 7.13
C GLY A 31 -1.01 -0.41 8.44
N PRO A 32 -0.18 -0.75 9.44
CA PRO A 32 -0.14 -0.07 10.73
C PRO A 32 0.25 1.40 10.63
N ALA A 33 -0.19 2.21 11.61
CA ALA A 33 0.25 3.60 11.75
C ALA A 33 1.75 3.66 12.05
N ARG A 34 2.56 4.19 11.14
CA ARG A 34 4.01 4.37 11.34
C ARG A 34 4.37 5.85 11.33
N ARG A 35 5.16 6.30 12.30
CA ARG A 35 5.69 7.68 12.33
C ARG A 35 6.65 7.98 11.17
N SER A 36 7.37 6.95 10.70
CA SER A 36 8.33 7.07 9.61
C SER A 36 7.65 6.72 8.30
N ARG A 37 7.63 7.68 7.39
CA ARG A 37 7.14 7.51 6.01
C ARG A 37 7.85 6.35 5.32
N ASP A 38 9.16 6.26 5.46
CA ASP A 38 9.95 5.15 4.87
C ASP A 38 9.52 3.78 5.39
N ARG A 39 9.22 3.68 6.70
CA ARG A 39 8.70 2.42 7.27
C ARG A 39 7.32 2.07 6.73
N ALA A 40 6.45 3.06 6.52
CA ALA A 40 5.14 2.84 5.91
C ALA A 40 5.25 2.48 4.43
N ARG A 41 6.22 3.04 3.71
CA ARG A 41 6.49 2.70 2.30
C ARG A 41 7.02 1.28 2.18
N THR A 42 8.02 0.90 2.98
CA THR A 42 8.53 -0.47 2.99
C THR A 42 7.43 -1.49 3.31
N ASP A 43 6.53 -1.19 4.24
CA ASP A 43 5.39 -2.06 4.56
C ASP A 43 4.44 -2.23 3.36
N ALA A 44 4.18 -1.14 2.63
CA ALA A 44 3.45 -1.16 1.36
C ALA A 44 4.18 -1.99 0.28
N GLU A 45 5.47 -1.74 0.05
CA GLU A 45 6.29 -2.46 -0.95
C GLU A 45 6.39 -3.96 -0.63
N GLN A 46 6.54 -4.31 0.65
CA GLN A 46 6.54 -5.69 1.12
C GLN A 46 5.20 -6.35 0.89
N HIS A 47 4.08 -5.65 1.11
CA HIS A 47 2.75 -6.20 0.83
C HIS A 47 2.51 -6.37 -0.68
N GLU A 48 2.94 -5.40 -1.49
CA GLU A 48 2.88 -5.46 -2.95
C GLU A 48 3.72 -6.61 -3.53
N SER A 49 4.84 -6.96 -2.88
CA SER A 49 5.75 -8.02 -3.33
C SER A 49 5.48 -9.40 -2.71
N ALA A 50 4.64 -9.49 -1.66
CA ALA A 50 4.39 -10.72 -0.91
C ALA A 50 3.14 -11.50 -1.37
N ASP A 51 2.44 -11.03 -2.40
CA ASP A 51 1.34 -11.75 -3.07
C ASP A 51 1.86 -12.69 -4.18
#